data_AF-A0A354PDE5-F1
#
_entry.id   AF-A0A354PDE5-F1
#
_cell.length_a   1.000
_cell.length_b   1.000
_cell.length_c   1.000
_cell.angle_alpha   90.00
_cell.angle_beta   90.00
_cell.angle_gamma   90.00
#
_symmetry.space_group_name_H-M   'P 1'
#
loop_
_entity.id
_entity.type
_entity.pdbx_description
1 polymer ?
#
loop_
_entity_poly.entity_id
_entity_poly.type
_entity_poly.pdbx_seq_one_letter_code
_entity_poly.pdbx_strand_id
1 'polypeptide(L)'
;MKDLYRKLSVPSTSSDAQIRAALTDKRSKLSAEDANDIECVLLDNLRRKKYDHVHRTVQCIVDLRSQVRIKETSGQERANVQGFISATQRQGTTRHKEEGLGSVGCLVIAVIGACLWLGSSIVIEWFDRSLVIEKQKKPEVPNIRIAPDDTPFRNSPSPTHAFPPKPEIELGRLALPETGVIQQYENRESAAPLEIRTRVGSGNYYIKISRIIGSRLVLSKTAFIRDGETLNTTMPVGDFEIRYAVGKNWYGTERFFGKSTSYAKADDVFSFRETLQGYSGFTVELYRQVNGNLETEPLSADEF
;
A
#
# COMPACT_ATOMS: atom_id res chain seq x y z
N MET A 1 -14.55 1.20 -16.80
CA MET A 1 -14.80 0.07 -15.88
C MET A 1 -16.27 -0.28 -15.98
N LYS A 2 -16.64 -1.57 -16.16
CA LYS A 2 -18.05 -1.98 -16.19
C LYS A 2 -18.57 -2.12 -14.74
N ASP A 3 -19.81 -1.73 -14.47
CA ASP A 3 -20.48 -2.01 -13.18
C ASP A 3 -21.10 -3.42 -13.22
N LEU A 4 -20.42 -4.39 -12.65
CA LEU A 4 -20.78 -5.80 -12.62
C LEU A 4 -21.95 -6.06 -11.65
N TYR A 5 -22.05 -5.28 -10.57
CA TYR A 5 -23.17 -5.35 -9.63
C TYR A 5 -24.47 -4.89 -10.27
N ARG A 6 -24.43 -3.78 -11.02
CA ARG A 6 -25.58 -3.30 -11.79
C ARG A 6 -26.03 -4.28 -12.87
N LYS A 7 -25.07 -4.96 -13.53
CA LYS A 7 -25.35 -6.00 -14.54
C LYS A 7 -26.12 -7.18 -13.95
N LEU A 8 -25.78 -7.59 -12.73
CA LEU A 8 -26.55 -8.59 -11.96
C LEU A 8 -27.81 -8.01 -11.29
N SER A 9 -27.93 -6.68 -11.23
CA SER A 9 -28.94 -5.94 -10.45
C SER A 9 -28.97 -6.38 -8.99
N VAL A 10 -27.79 -6.56 -8.42
CA VAL A 10 -27.59 -6.84 -6.99
C VAL A 10 -26.79 -5.69 -6.37
N PRO A 11 -27.01 -5.36 -5.08
CA PRO A 11 -26.20 -4.37 -4.40
C PRO A 11 -24.75 -4.84 -4.22
N SER A 12 -23.80 -3.91 -4.13
CA SER A 12 -22.37 -4.23 -3.90
C SER A 12 -22.10 -4.94 -2.56
N THR A 13 -23.05 -4.88 -1.62
CA THR A 13 -23.02 -5.58 -0.33
C THR A 13 -23.51 -7.03 -0.37
N SER A 14 -23.89 -7.55 -1.55
CA SER A 14 -24.45 -8.90 -1.68
C SER A 14 -23.44 -9.99 -1.32
N SER A 15 -23.89 -11.09 -0.70
CA SER A 15 -23.02 -12.23 -0.40
C SER A 15 -22.67 -13.04 -1.65
N ASP A 16 -21.59 -13.83 -1.61
CA ASP A 16 -21.19 -14.70 -2.72
C ASP A 16 -22.32 -15.67 -3.15
N ALA A 17 -23.10 -16.16 -2.18
CA ALA A 17 -24.25 -17.03 -2.45
C ALA A 17 -25.34 -16.30 -3.24
N GLN A 18 -25.61 -15.03 -2.89
CA GLN A 18 -26.58 -14.19 -3.60
C GLN A 18 -26.08 -13.84 -5.02
N ILE A 19 -24.79 -13.57 -5.17
CA ILE A 19 -24.17 -13.30 -6.49
C ILE A 19 -24.24 -14.54 -7.38
N ARG A 20 -23.93 -15.72 -6.86
CA ARG A 20 -24.07 -16.99 -7.59
C ARG A 20 -25.50 -17.23 -8.02
N ALA A 21 -26.46 -17.08 -7.10
CA ALA A 21 -27.87 -17.25 -7.39
C ALA A 21 -28.35 -16.28 -8.50
N ALA A 22 -28.00 -14.99 -8.37
CA ALA A 22 -28.34 -13.97 -9.36
C ALA A 22 -27.68 -14.22 -10.73
N LEU A 23 -26.45 -14.75 -10.75
CA LEU A 23 -25.76 -15.12 -11.98
C LEU A 23 -26.47 -16.27 -12.69
N THR A 24 -26.89 -17.31 -11.96
CA THR A 24 -27.69 -18.41 -12.54
C THR A 24 -29.01 -17.94 -13.12
N ASP A 25 -29.75 -17.08 -12.40
CA ASP A 25 -31.04 -16.55 -12.84
C ASP A 25 -30.90 -15.69 -14.11
N LYS A 26 -29.86 -14.87 -14.18
CA LYS A 26 -29.66 -13.92 -15.30
C LYS A 26 -28.74 -14.41 -16.40
N ARG A 27 -28.23 -15.65 -16.33
CA ARG A 27 -27.23 -16.15 -17.30
C ARG A 27 -27.68 -16.03 -18.76
N SER A 28 -28.97 -16.22 -19.03
CA SER A 28 -29.55 -16.10 -20.39
C SER A 28 -29.63 -14.66 -20.91
N LYS A 29 -29.52 -13.65 -20.03
CA LYS A 29 -29.63 -12.22 -20.35
C LYS A 29 -28.27 -11.51 -20.37
N LEU A 30 -27.19 -12.18 -19.94
CA LEU A 30 -25.84 -11.63 -19.94
C LEU A 30 -25.06 -12.08 -21.18
N SER A 31 -24.16 -11.21 -21.67
CA SER A 31 -23.14 -11.61 -22.63
C SER A 31 -22.21 -12.65 -22.00
N ALA A 32 -21.68 -13.58 -22.80
CA ALA A 32 -20.70 -14.56 -22.36
C ALA A 32 -19.47 -13.91 -21.70
N GLU A 33 -19.04 -12.76 -22.22
CA GLU A 33 -17.94 -11.96 -21.66
C GLU A 33 -18.28 -11.40 -20.27
N ASP A 34 -19.47 -10.80 -20.12
CA ASP A 34 -19.92 -10.21 -18.86
C ASP A 34 -20.13 -11.29 -17.78
N ALA A 35 -20.63 -12.48 -18.16
CA ALA A 35 -20.78 -13.61 -17.25
C ALA A 35 -19.41 -14.13 -16.76
N ASN A 36 -18.42 -14.23 -17.65
CA ASN A 36 -17.06 -14.62 -17.29
C ASN A 36 -16.37 -13.58 -16.40
N ASP A 37 -16.55 -12.28 -16.71
CA ASP A 37 -16.05 -11.19 -15.87
C ASP A 37 -16.64 -11.27 -14.46
N ILE A 38 -17.94 -11.54 -14.33
CA ILE A 38 -18.59 -11.70 -13.02
C ILE A 38 -18.04 -12.92 -12.27
N GLU A 39 -17.86 -14.07 -12.93
CA GLU A 39 -17.31 -15.25 -12.27
C GLU A 39 -15.86 -15.02 -11.84
N CYS A 40 -15.02 -14.48 -12.72
CA CYS A 40 -13.61 -14.28 -12.46
C CYS A 40 -13.32 -13.10 -11.51
N VAL A 41 -14.22 -12.12 -11.40
CA VAL A 41 -13.99 -10.92 -10.60
C VAL A 41 -14.83 -10.91 -9.33
N LEU A 42 -16.14 -11.22 -9.40
CA LEU A 42 -17.02 -11.14 -8.22
C LEU A 42 -17.06 -12.42 -7.39
N LEU A 43 -16.69 -13.59 -7.93
CA LEU A 43 -16.66 -14.84 -7.16
C LEU A 43 -15.26 -15.22 -6.66
N ASP A 44 -14.22 -14.53 -7.13
CA ASP A 44 -12.86 -14.62 -6.58
C ASP A 44 -12.69 -13.55 -5.50
N ASN A 45 -12.38 -13.97 -4.27
CA ASN A 45 -12.35 -13.08 -3.11
C ASN A 45 -11.31 -11.94 -3.26
N LEU A 46 -10.13 -12.24 -3.81
CA LEU A 46 -9.06 -11.26 -3.97
C LEU A 46 -9.40 -10.24 -5.06
N ARG A 47 -9.95 -10.71 -6.19
CA ARG A 47 -10.32 -9.85 -7.30
C ARG A 47 -11.56 -9.02 -6.98
N ARG A 48 -12.52 -9.59 -6.23
CA ARG A 48 -13.73 -8.91 -5.79
C ARG A 48 -13.39 -7.71 -4.91
N LYS A 49 -12.47 -7.87 -3.96
CA LYS A 49 -12.04 -6.77 -3.09
C LYS A 49 -11.40 -5.61 -3.85
N LYS A 50 -10.48 -5.91 -4.78
CA LYS A 50 -9.86 -4.88 -5.65
C LYS A 50 -10.92 -4.19 -6.50
N TYR A 51 -11.84 -4.97 -7.06
CA TYR A 51 -12.96 -4.45 -7.82
C TYR A 51 -13.85 -3.55 -6.95
N ASP A 52 -14.18 -3.94 -5.72
CA ASP A 52 -15.00 -3.17 -4.77
C ASP A 52 -14.34 -1.86 -4.38
N HIS A 53 -13.03 -1.86 -4.15
CA HIS A 53 -12.27 -0.64 -3.84
C HIS A 53 -12.35 0.38 -4.99
N VAL A 54 -12.10 -0.06 -6.23
CA VAL A 54 -12.20 0.79 -7.41
C VAL A 54 -13.66 1.22 -7.64
N HIS A 55 -14.62 0.31 -7.47
CA HIS A 55 -16.06 0.58 -7.62
C HIS A 55 -16.52 1.67 -6.66
N ARG A 56 -16.18 1.57 -5.36
CA ARG A 56 -16.49 2.60 -4.35
C ARG A 56 -15.87 3.95 -4.70
N THR A 57 -14.62 3.96 -5.18
CA THR A 57 -13.93 5.19 -5.56
C THR A 57 -14.65 5.86 -6.73
N VAL A 58 -15.03 5.09 -7.75
CA VAL A 58 -15.79 5.60 -8.90
C VAL A 58 -17.17 6.09 -8.45
N GLN A 59 -17.87 5.37 -7.57
CA GLN A 59 -19.17 5.79 -7.05
C GLN A 59 -19.07 7.10 -6.25
N CYS A 60 -18.06 7.23 -5.39
CA CYS A 60 -17.80 8.46 -4.63
C CYS A 60 -17.55 9.65 -5.56
N ILE A 61 -16.78 9.45 -6.64
CA ILE A 61 -16.55 10.50 -7.66
C ILE A 61 -17.86 10.90 -8.34
N VAL A 62 -18.72 9.94 -8.67
CA VAL A 62 -20.04 10.20 -9.27
C VAL A 62 -20.94 10.97 -8.30
N ASP A 63 -20.98 10.56 -7.03
CA ASP A 63 -21.79 11.20 -6.00
C ASP A 63 -21.32 12.64 -5.74
N LEU A 64 -20.01 12.87 -5.60
CA LEU A 64 -19.42 14.20 -5.47
C LEU A 64 -19.74 15.10 -6.67
N ARG A 65 -19.67 14.57 -7.89
CA ARG A 65 -20.03 15.35 -9.09
C ARG A 65 -21.51 15.70 -9.14
N SER A 66 -22.39 14.80 -8.68
CA SER A 66 -23.82 15.06 -8.59
C SER A 66 -24.12 16.24 -7.66
N GLN A 67 -23.34 16.37 -6.57
CA GLN A 67 -23.46 17.47 -5.62
C GLN A 67 -22.97 18.81 -6.20
N VAL A 68 -21.97 18.79 -7.07
CA VAL A 68 -21.32 20.00 -7.62
C VAL A 68 -21.90 20.44 -8.99
N ARG A 69 -22.92 19.76 -9.53
CA ARG A 69 -23.59 20.08 -10.81
C ARG A 69 -22.64 20.24 -12.02
N ILE A 70 -21.55 19.48 -12.05
CA ILE A 70 -20.62 19.50 -13.19
C ILE A 70 -21.21 18.66 -14.34
N LYS A 71 -21.39 19.26 -15.52
CA LYS A 71 -21.87 18.55 -16.73
C LYS A 71 -20.80 17.59 -17.26
N GLU A 72 -21.24 16.44 -17.77
CA GLU A 72 -20.34 15.45 -18.38
C GLU A 72 -19.67 16.02 -19.64
N THR A 73 -18.40 15.67 -19.81
CA THR A 73 -17.59 15.99 -21.00
C THR A 73 -17.55 14.81 -21.96
N SER A 74 -17.36 15.05 -23.25
CA SER A 74 -17.35 14.04 -24.32
C SER A 74 -16.32 12.91 -24.13
N GLY A 75 -15.27 13.13 -23.34
CA GLY A 75 -14.31 12.08 -22.96
C GLY A 75 -14.88 11.03 -21.98
N GLN A 76 -15.94 11.37 -21.25
CA GLN A 76 -16.52 10.53 -20.19
C GLN A 76 -17.60 9.57 -20.73
N GLU A 77 -18.31 9.96 -21.79
CA GLU A 77 -19.16 9.05 -22.57
C GLU A 77 -18.33 7.89 -23.14
N ARG A 78 -17.09 8.17 -23.59
CA ARG A 78 -16.15 7.14 -24.07
C ARG A 78 -15.63 6.21 -22.96
N ALA A 79 -15.65 6.64 -21.70
CA ALA A 79 -15.19 5.85 -20.55
C ALA A 79 -16.27 4.93 -19.93
N ASN A 80 -17.50 4.94 -20.48
CA ASN A 80 -18.62 4.09 -20.06
C ASN A 80 -18.99 4.26 -18.56
N VAL A 81 -18.92 5.49 -18.05
CA VAL A 81 -19.28 5.84 -16.65
C VAL A 81 -20.80 5.90 -16.46
N GLN A 82 -21.59 5.90 -17.54
CA GLN A 82 -23.06 5.88 -17.52
C GLN A 82 -23.64 4.73 -16.66
N GLY A 83 -22.90 3.63 -16.50
CA GLY A 83 -23.27 2.50 -15.65
C GLY A 83 -23.32 2.82 -14.15
N PHE A 84 -22.78 3.94 -13.69
CA PHE A 84 -22.73 4.32 -12.27
C PHE A 84 -23.72 5.44 -11.90
N ILE A 85 -24.48 5.96 -12.88
CA ILE A 85 -25.44 7.04 -12.67
C ILE A 85 -26.79 6.48 -12.19
N SER A 86 -27.30 7.05 -11.10
CA SER A 86 -28.61 6.73 -10.50
C SER A 86 -29.79 7.14 -11.41
N ALA A 87 -30.88 6.36 -11.35
CA ALA A 87 -32.03 6.48 -12.25
C ALA A 87 -32.72 7.88 -12.28
N THR A 88 -32.50 8.71 -11.27
CA THR A 88 -33.08 10.06 -11.12
C THR A 88 -32.67 11.05 -12.21
N GLN A 89 -31.60 10.80 -12.96
CA GLN A 89 -31.05 11.77 -13.92
C GLN A 89 -31.49 11.55 -15.38
N ARG A 90 -32.33 10.55 -15.68
CA ARG A 90 -32.76 10.27 -17.06
C ARG A 90 -33.81 11.22 -17.65
N GLN A 91 -34.40 12.12 -16.86
CA GLN A 91 -35.49 13.00 -17.33
C GLN A 91 -35.05 14.37 -17.86
N GLY A 92 -33.75 14.69 -17.91
CA GLY A 92 -33.27 16.04 -18.23
C GLY A 92 -32.42 16.16 -19.49
N THR A 93 -32.82 15.60 -20.63
CA THR A 93 -32.16 15.90 -21.92
C THR A 93 -33.18 16.13 -23.04
N THR A 94 -33.72 17.34 -23.09
CA THR A 94 -34.26 17.88 -24.35
C THR A 94 -33.09 18.31 -25.23
N ARG A 95 -32.99 17.68 -26.41
CA ARG A 95 -32.06 18.03 -27.49
C ARG A 95 -32.28 19.49 -27.92
N HIS A 96 -31.25 20.32 -27.79
CA HIS A 96 -31.10 21.50 -28.64
C HIS A 96 -29.98 21.25 -29.65
N LYS A 97 -30.36 21.45 -30.90
CA LYS A 97 -29.56 21.37 -32.12
C LYS A 97 -28.77 22.68 -32.18
N GLU A 98 -27.44 22.62 -32.17
CA GLU A 98 -26.60 23.79 -32.44
C GLU A 98 -25.78 23.58 -33.71
N GLU A 99 -25.89 24.60 -34.54
CA GLU A 99 -25.31 24.78 -35.85
C GLU A 99 -23.86 25.28 -35.74
N GLY A 100 -23.16 25.24 -36.87
CA GLY A 100 -21.70 25.30 -36.96
C GLY A 100 -21.05 26.57 -36.43
N LEU A 101 -19.78 26.42 -36.00
CA LEU A 101 -18.89 27.53 -35.70
C LEU A 101 -17.59 27.38 -36.50
N GLY A 102 -17.38 28.35 -37.39
CA GLY A 102 -16.40 28.31 -38.47
C GLY A 102 -14.96 28.67 -38.10
N SER A 103 -14.06 28.20 -38.97
CA SER A 103 -12.91 28.88 -39.61
C SER A 103 -11.94 29.77 -38.82
N VAL A 104 -11.96 29.80 -37.49
CA VAL A 104 -10.92 30.51 -36.69
C VAL A 104 -10.14 29.57 -35.77
N GLY A 105 -10.62 28.33 -35.56
CA GLY A 105 -9.97 27.33 -34.70
C GLY A 105 -8.75 26.61 -35.30
N CYS A 106 -8.48 26.73 -36.60
CA CYS A 106 -7.43 25.95 -37.26
C CYS A 106 -6.01 26.52 -37.07
N LEU A 107 -5.85 27.80 -36.71
CA LEU A 107 -4.51 28.42 -36.59
C LEU A 107 -3.84 28.20 -35.23
N VAL A 108 -4.61 27.92 -34.16
CA VAL A 108 -4.04 27.70 -32.81
C VAL A 108 -3.47 26.28 -32.64
N ILE A 109 -3.96 25.30 -33.42
CA ILE A 109 -3.52 23.90 -33.34
C ILE A 109 -2.15 23.69 -34.02
N ALA A 110 -1.77 24.52 -34.99
CA ALA A 110 -0.50 24.37 -35.71
C ALA A 110 0.74 24.84 -34.91
N VAL A 111 0.60 25.78 -33.97
CA VAL A 111 1.74 26.34 -33.22
C VAL A 111 2.17 25.43 -32.06
N ILE A 112 1.24 24.66 -31.47
CA ILE A 112 1.53 23.76 -30.33
C ILE A 112 2.28 22.49 -30.80
N GLY A 113 2.12 22.08 -32.06
CA GLY A 113 2.80 20.91 -32.64
C GLY A 113 4.30 21.12 -32.93
N ALA A 114 4.74 22.35 -33.18
CA ALA A 114 6.13 22.64 -33.55
C ALA A 114 7.09 22.74 -32.34
N CYS A 115 6.59 23.10 -31.16
CA CYS A 115 7.41 23.20 -29.94
C CYS A 115 7.77 21.85 -29.31
N LEU A 116 7.08 20.76 -29.68
CA LEU A 116 7.33 19.42 -29.16
C LEU A 116 8.27 18.57 -30.03
N TRP A 117 8.85 19.12 -31.09
CA TRP A 117 9.77 18.40 -31.98
C TRP A 117 11.26 18.83 -31.90
N LEU A 118 11.58 19.88 -31.13
CA LEU A 118 12.97 20.34 -30.93
C LEU A 118 13.52 20.11 -29.51
N GLY A 119 12.69 19.64 -28.57
CA GLY A 119 13.12 19.27 -27.21
C GLY A 119 13.60 17.82 -27.05
N SER A 120 13.66 17.05 -28.13
CA SER A 120 13.98 15.60 -28.09
C SER A 120 15.46 15.28 -28.36
N SER A 121 16.32 16.26 -28.61
CA SER A 121 17.71 15.99 -29.04
C SER A 121 18.80 16.33 -28.01
N ILE A 122 18.45 16.64 -26.75
CA ILE A 122 19.44 17.00 -25.71
C ILE A 122 19.54 15.96 -24.58
N VAL A 123 18.64 14.97 -24.50
CA VAL A 123 18.62 13.98 -23.40
C VAL A 123 19.34 12.67 -23.74
N ILE A 124 19.74 12.44 -24.99
CA ILE A 124 20.38 11.18 -25.42
C ILE A 124 21.92 11.20 -25.24
N GLU A 125 22.56 12.36 -25.06
CA GLU A 125 24.03 12.43 -24.90
C GLU A 125 24.54 12.37 -23.45
N TRP A 126 23.64 12.44 -22.46
CA TRP A 126 24.04 12.37 -21.04
C TRP A 126 23.97 10.96 -20.45
N PHE A 127 23.22 10.05 -21.09
CA PHE A 127 22.96 8.71 -20.55
C PHE A 127 24.03 7.67 -20.90
N ASP A 128 24.95 7.97 -21.83
CA ASP A 128 25.96 7.01 -22.31
C ASP A 128 27.33 7.09 -21.60
N ARG A 129 27.49 8.00 -20.62
CA ARG A 129 28.74 8.14 -19.83
C ARG A 129 28.67 7.59 -18.40
N SER A 130 27.50 7.14 -17.94
CA SER A 130 27.30 6.70 -16.54
C SER A 130 27.43 5.18 -16.33
N LEU A 131 27.55 4.39 -17.39
CA LEU A 131 27.53 2.91 -17.30
C LEU A 131 28.91 2.23 -17.43
N VAL A 132 30.01 2.98 -17.30
CA VAL A 132 31.37 2.41 -17.45
C VAL A 132 32.24 2.48 -16.18
N ILE A 133 31.81 3.16 -15.10
CA ILE A 133 32.63 3.27 -13.87
C ILE A 133 31.82 2.83 -12.66
N GLU A 134 31.63 1.51 -12.50
CA GLU A 134 31.67 0.83 -11.18
C GLU A 134 31.57 -0.71 -11.26
N LYS A 135 32.03 -1.33 -12.36
CA LYS A 135 32.53 -2.71 -12.24
C LYS A 135 33.93 -2.64 -11.67
N GLN A 136 34.08 -3.21 -10.47
CA GLN A 136 35.29 -3.74 -9.81
C GLN A 136 35.51 -3.15 -8.40
N LYS A 137 34.93 -3.80 -7.38
CA LYS A 137 35.66 -4.02 -6.12
C LYS A 137 35.16 -5.28 -5.39
N LYS A 138 35.83 -6.39 -5.70
CA LYS A 138 35.77 -7.65 -4.95
C LYS A 138 36.48 -7.44 -3.60
N PRO A 139 35.91 -7.84 -2.44
CA PRO A 139 36.61 -7.71 -1.18
C PRO A 139 37.71 -8.78 -1.06
N GLU A 140 38.94 -8.31 -0.84
CA GLU A 140 40.09 -9.11 -0.43
C GLU A 140 39.93 -9.52 1.04
N VAL A 141 40.06 -10.81 1.33
CA VAL A 141 40.02 -11.39 2.68
C VAL A 141 41.42 -11.34 3.29
N PRO A 142 41.63 -10.76 4.49
CA PRO A 142 42.90 -10.86 5.18
C PRO A 142 43.17 -12.28 5.67
N ASN A 143 44.29 -12.83 5.21
CA ASN A 143 44.84 -14.13 5.57
C ASN A 143 45.36 -14.13 7.02
N ILE A 144 44.62 -14.75 7.95
CA ILE A 144 45.12 -15.00 9.31
C ILE A 144 45.92 -16.29 9.29
N ARG A 145 47.25 -16.14 9.45
CA ARG A 145 48.19 -17.23 9.64
C ARG A 145 47.89 -17.93 10.98
N ILE A 146 47.55 -19.21 10.92
CA ILE A 146 47.53 -20.10 12.09
C ILE A 146 48.96 -20.60 12.28
N ALA A 147 49.55 -20.30 13.44
CA ALA A 147 50.77 -20.95 13.91
C ALA A 147 50.37 -22.24 14.67
N PRO A 148 51.12 -23.34 14.55
CA PRO A 148 50.85 -24.57 15.28
C PRO A 148 51.41 -24.46 16.70
N ASP A 149 50.56 -24.68 17.71
CA ASP A 149 51.01 -24.92 19.08
C ASP A 149 50.82 -26.40 19.39
N ASP A 150 51.95 -27.11 19.41
CA ASP A 150 52.07 -28.50 19.87
C ASP A 150 52.15 -28.52 21.40
N THR A 151 51.14 -29.06 22.08
CA THR A 151 51.38 -29.85 23.31
C THR A 151 50.22 -30.83 23.57
N PRO A 152 50.49 -32.13 23.81
CA PRO A 152 49.52 -33.10 24.29
C PRO A 152 49.56 -33.23 25.82
N PHE A 153 48.64 -34.06 26.36
CA PHE A 153 48.48 -34.51 27.76
C PHE A 153 47.50 -33.65 28.60
N ARG A 154 46.56 -34.20 29.38
CA ARG A 154 46.26 -35.58 29.81
C ARG A 154 44.84 -35.55 30.40
N ASN A 155 44.03 -36.55 30.06
CA ASN A 155 42.74 -36.81 30.69
C ASN A 155 42.89 -37.13 32.18
N SER A 156 42.06 -36.52 33.03
CA SER A 156 41.54 -37.19 34.23
C SER A 156 40.23 -36.52 34.69
N PRO A 157 39.18 -37.29 35.02
CA PRO A 157 37.86 -36.75 35.32
C PRO A 157 37.77 -36.38 36.81
N SER A 158 37.04 -35.31 37.14
CA SER A 158 36.49 -35.14 38.47
C SER A 158 35.13 -34.43 38.43
N PRO A 159 34.22 -34.80 39.34
CA PRO A 159 32.79 -34.58 39.20
C PRO A 159 32.50 -33.15 39.60
N THR A 160 31.81 -32.39 38.75
CA THR A 160 31.34 -31.06 39.12
C THR A 160 29.89 -30.93 38.73
N HIS A 161 29.07 -30.73 39.77
CA HIS A 161 27.67 -30.32 39.74
C HIS A 161 27.31 -29.59 38.45
N ALA A 162 26.36 -30.17 37.70
CA ALA A 162 25.70 -29.49 36.60
C ALA A 162 24.96 -28.27 37.16
N PHE A 163 25.60 -27.10 37.07
CA PHE A 163 24.88 -25.85 37.13
C PHE A 163 23.85 -25.86 36.00
N PRO A 164 22.58 -25.46 36.24
CA PRO A 164 21.66 -25.22 35.14
C PRO A 164 22.36 -24.24 34.17
N PRO A 165 22.25 -24.44 32.85
CA PRO A 165 22.90 -23.58 31.89
C PRO A 165 22.52 -22.13 32.19
N LYS A 166 23.53 -21.33 32.53
CA LYS A 166 23.45 -19.88 32.66
C LYS A 166 22.64 -19.37 31.47
N PRO A 167 21.55 -18.59 31.66
CA PRO A 167 20.80 -18.06 30.53
C PRO A 167 21.81 -17.33 29.65
N GLU A 168 21.97 -17.84 28.43
CA GLU A 168 22.76 -17.20 27.40
C GLU A 168 22.11 -15.83 27.19
N ILE A 169 22.71 -14.81 27.82
CA ILE A 169 22.37 -13.43 27.55
C ILE A 169 22.69 -13.28 26.07
N GLU A 170 21.66 -13.32 25.23
CA GLU A 170 21.83 -13.13 23.79
C GLU A 170 22.56 -11.80 23.58
N LEU A 171 23.85 -11.91 23.27
CA LEU A 171 24.78 -10.81 23.21
C LEU A 171 24.24 -9.74 22.24
N GLY A 172 23.96 -8.54 22.75
CA GLY A 172 23.48 -7.40 21.96
C GLY A 172 22.00 -7.05 22.08
N ARG A 173 21.23 -7.60 23.03
CA ARG A 173 19.88 -7.07 23.35
C ARG A 173 19.99 -5.64 23.90
N LEU A 174 19.19 -4.73 23.35
CA LEU A 174 19.06 -3.34 23.80
C LEU A 174 17.79 -3.14 24.61
N ALA A 175 17.73 -2.03 25.36
CA ALA A 175 16.50 -1.61 26.04
C ALA A 175 15.41 -1.27 25.01
N LEU A 176 14.16 -1.63 25.32
CA LEU A 176 13.01 -1.31 24.48
C LEU A 176 12.81 0.22 24.44
N PRO A 177 12.70 0.84 23.25
CA PRO A 177 12.25 2.22 23.15
C PRO A 177 10.88 2.41 23.81
N GLU A 178 10.59 3.63 24.26
CA GLU A 178 9.23 4.01 24.63
C GLU A 178 8.33 4.00 23.40
N THR A 179 7.02 3.77 23.58
CA THR A 179 6.06 3.89 22.48
C THR A 179 6.05 5.32 21.96
N GLY A 180 6.22 5.46 20.64
CA GLY A 180 6.30 6.78 20.03
C GLY A 180 6.99 6.76 18.66
N VAL A 181 7.05 7.95 18.05
CA VAL A 181 7.81 8.18 16.82
C VAL A 181 9.30 8.17 17.15
N ILE A 182 10.07 7.32 16.47
CA ILE A 182 11.53 7.24 16.61
C ILE A 182 12.18 8.27 15.70
N GLN A 183 11.73 8.33 14.44
CA GLN A 183 12.31 9.21 13.44
C GLN A 183 11.26 9.71 12.46
N GLN A 184 11.37 10.97 12.09
CA GLN A 184 10.60 11.60 11.02
C GLN A 184 11.56 12.08 9.94
N TYR A 185 11.29 11.68 8.70
CA TYR A 185 12.15 11.92 7.54
C TYR A 185 11.62 13.04 6.65
N GLU A 186 10.31 13.32 6.71
CA GLU A 186 9.68 14.42 6.00
C GLU A 186 9.49 15.65 6.89
N ASN A 187 9.93 16.81 6.41
CA ASN A 187 9.62 18.11 7.02
C ASN A 187 8.33 18.70 6.41
N ARG A 188 7.22 17.98 6.56
CA ARG A 188 5.89 18.42 6.15
C ARG A 188 4.98 18.54 7.36
N GLU A 189 4.06 19.49 7.28
CA GLU A 189 3.04 19.67 8.30
C GLU A 189 2.21 18.39 8.46
N SER A 190 2.21 17.85 9.67
CA SER A 190 1.51 16.62 10.02
C SER A 190 0.29 16.97 10.87
N ALA A 191 -0.91 16.86 10.29
CA ALA A 191 -2.15 17.27 10.94
C ALA A 191 -3.23 16.17 10.95
N ALA A 192 -3.09 15.13 10.13
CA ALA A 192 -4.09 14.09 9.98
C ALA A 192 -3.87 12.96 11.00
N PRO A 193 -4.86 12.57 11.83
CA PRO A 193 -4.61 11.66 12.95
C PRO A 193 -4.43 10.20 12.49
N LEU A 194 -3.42 9.53 13.04
CA LEU A 194 -3.18 8.10 12.92
C LEU A 194 -3.02 7.49 14.31
N GLU A 195 -3.91 6.55 14.62
CA GLU A 195 -3.87 5.73 15.82
C GLU A 195 -3.50 4.30 15.45
N ILE A 196 -2.54 3.70 16.14
CA ILE A 196 -2.18 2.29 15.97
C ILE A 196 -2.28 1.59 17.32
N ARG A 197 -3.22 0.65 17.42
CA ARG A 197 -3.49 -0.13 18.63
C ARG A 197 -2.87 -1.51 18.52
N THR A 198 -2.24 -1.93 19.61
CA THR A 198 -1.75 -3.30 19.79
C THR A 198 -2.49 -3.95 20.95
N ARG A 199 -2.36 -5.28 21.07
CA ARG A 199 -2.97 -6.04 22.16
C ARG A 199 -1.87 -6.68 22.99
N VAL A 200 -2.05 -6.72 24.31
CA VAL A 200 -1.17 -7.44 25.23
C VAL A 200 -0.98 -8.89 24.76
N GLY A 201 0.27 -9.33 24.71
CA GLY A 201 0.68 -10.66 24.23
C GLY A 201 0.88 -10.76 22.72
N SER A 202 0.74 -9.67 21.96
CA SER A 202 0.98 -9.66 20.51
C SER A 202 2.43 -9.35 20.14
N GLY A 203 3.22 -8.84 21.09
CA GLY A 203 4.63 -8.51 20.92
C GLY A 203 4.87 -7.01 20.79
N ASN A 204 6.13 -6.62 20.66
CA ASN A 204 6.52 -5.24 20.41
C ASN A 204 6.63 -5.02 18.90
N TYR A 205 6.35 -3.80 18.44
CA TYR A 205 6.29 -3.44 17.03
C TYR A 205 7.29 -2.35 16.70
N TYR A 206 7.98 -2.51 15.57
CA TYR A 206 8.69 -1.42 14.89
C TYR A 206 7.99 -1.16 13.57
N ILE A 207 7.57 0.07 13.34
CA ILE A 207 6.71 0.45 12.22
C ILE A 207 7.47 1.37 11.28
N LYS A 208 7.38 1.09 9.98
CA LYS A 208 7.79 1.98 8.89
C LYS A 208 6.54 2.48 8.17
N ILE A 209 6.37 3.80 8.11
CA ILE A 209 5.27 4.44 7.39
C ILE A 209 5.88 5.16 6.20
N SER A 210 5.55 4.70 4.99
CA SER A 210 6.13 5.20 3.74
C SER A 210 5.06 5.88 2.90
N ARG A 211 5.37 7.09 2.42
CA ARG A 211 4.52 7.81 1.48
C ARG A 211 4.63 7.19 0.09
N ILE A 212 3.50 7.05 -0.59
CA ILE A 212 3.41 6.61 -1.97
C ILE A 212 3.49 7.84 -2.88
N ILE A 213 4.52 7.90 -3.73
CA ILE A 213 4.72 8.96 -4.74
C ILE A 213 4.89 8.30 -6.10
N GLY A 214 3.81 8.24 -6.88
CA GLY A 214 3.79 7.49 -8.14
C GLY A 214 4.05 6.01 -7.88
N SER A 215 5.14 5.46 -8.43
CA SER A 215 5.58 4.08 -8.20
C SER A 215 6.62 3.92 -7.09
N ARG A 216 6.97 4.98 -6.37
CA ARG A 216 8.02 4.98 -5.34
C ARG A 216 7.41 5.06 -3.94
N LEU A 217 8.04 4.34 -3.02
CA LEU A 217 7.82 4.47 -1.58
C LEU A 217 8.93 5.34 -0.98
N VAL A 218 8.55 6.40 -0.29
CA VAL A 218 9.48 7.30 0.41
C VAL A 218 9.20 7.19 1.90
N LEU A 219 10.19 6.78 2.68
CA LEU A 219 10.04 6.63 4.13
C LEU A 219 9.69 7.98 4.76
N SER A 220 8.59 8.02 5.50
CA SER A 220 8.05 9.25 6.10
C SER A 220 8.32 9.29 7.60
N LYS A 221 7.95 8.22 8.31
CA LYS A 221 8.13 8.08 9.77
C LYS A 221 8.47 6.64 10.14
N THR A 222 9.22 6.48 11.22
CA THR A 222 9.36 5.21 11.94
C THR A 222 8.90 5.38 13.38
N ALA A 223 8.32 4.32 13.94
CA ALA A 223 7.79 4.33 15.30
C ALA A 223 8.04 3.00 16.00
N PHE A 224 8.08 3.05 17.33
CA PHE A 224 8.05 1.88 18.20
C PHE A 224 6.72 1.81 18.93
N ILE A 225 6.21 0.60 19.14
CA ILE A 225 5.07 0.36 20.03
C ILE A 225 5.41 -0.83 20.94
N ARG A 226 5.37 -0.62 22.25
CA ARG A 226 5.49 -1.70 23.22
C ARG A 226 4.22 -2.55 23.25
N ASP A 227 4.38 -3.81 23.63
CA ASP A 227 3.28 -4.77 23.67
C ASP A 227 2.09 -4.27 24.49
N GLY A 228 0.91 -4.19 23.85
CA GLY A 228 -0.34 -3.74 24.46
C GLY A 228 -0.52 -2.23 24.56
N GLU A 229 0.43 -1.43 24.07
CA GLU A 229 0.31 0.02 24.04
C GLU A 229 -0.28 0.51 22.71
N THR A 230 -0.68 1.79 22.71
CA THR A 230 -1.26 2.49 21.55
C THR A 230 -0.34 3.63 21.15
N LEU A 231 -0.04 3.71 19.86
CA LEU A 231 0.63 4.86 19.27
C LEU A 231 -0.41 5.85 18.76
N ASN A 232 -0.31 7.10 19.23
CA ASN A 232 -1.04 8.24 18.67
C ASN A 232 -0.05 9.17 17.98
N THR A 233 -0.25 9.42 16.69
CA THR A 233 0.59 10.34 15.91
C THR A 233 -0.23 11.07 14.86
N THR A 234 0.39 12.05 14.20
CA THR A 234 -0.20 12.74 13.05
C THR A 234 0.62 12.45 11.79
N MET A 235 -0.06 12.44 10.66
CA MET A 235 0.49 12.24 9.33
C MET A 235 0.26 13.47 8.46
N PRO A 236 1.18 13.79 7.54
CA PRO A 236 0.91 14.77 6.51
C PRO A 236 -0.12 14.23 5.52
N VAL A 237 -0.84 15.12 4.83
CA VAL A 237 -1.79 14.73 3.78
C VAL A 237 -1.06 13.96 2.66
N GLY A 238 -1.67 12.85 2.21
CA GLY A 238 -1.11 11.97 1.20
C GLY A 238 -1.55 10.53 1.34
N ASP A 239 -0.96 9.67 0.51
CA ASP A 239 -1.19 8.22 0.50
C ASP A 239 0.01 7.50 1.09
N PHE A 240 -0.23 6.53 1.96
CA PHE A 240 0.82 5.85 2.71
C PHE A 240 0.62 4.33 2.73
N GLU A 241 1.73 3.63 2.81
CA GLU A 241 1.83 2.21 3.11
C GLU A 241 2.44 2.04 4.51
N ILE A 242 1.90 1.11 5.30
CA ILE A 242 2.40 0.77 6.63
C ILE A 242 3.01 -0.63 6.59
N ARG A 243 4.28 -0.71 6.98
CA ARG A 243 5.00 -1.97 7.23
C ARG A 243 5.36 -2.06 8.71
N TYR A 244 5.40 -3.27 9.25
CA TYR A 244 5.84 -3.49 10.61
C TYR A 244 6.69 -4.76 10.75
N ALA A 245 7.63 -4.67 11.68
CA ALA A 245 8.34 -5.79 12.26
C ALA A 245 7.78 -6.04 13.65
N VAL A 246 7.60 -7.30 14.06
CA VAL A 246 7.09 -7.68 15.38
C VAL A 246 7.99 -8.72 16.04
N GLY A 247 8.17 -8.60 17.35
CA GLY A 247 8.89 -9.58 18.16
C GLY A 247 9.01 -9.21 19.63
N LYS A 248 9.75 -10.03 20.39
CA LYS A 248 9.83 -9.90 21.86
C LYS A 248 11.04 -9.09 22.33
N ASN A 249 12.22 -9.40 21.81
CA ASN A 249 13.48 -8.87 22.29
C ASN A 249 14.02 -7.84 21.31
N TRP A 250 14.42 -6.65 21.75
CA TRP A 250 14.90 -5.59 20.86
C TRP A 250 16.42 -5.60 20.71
N TYR A 251 16.92 -5.42 19.48
CA TYR A 251 18.34 -5.40 19.11
C TYR A 251 18.71 -4.15 18.30
N GLY A 252 17.84 -3.14 18.25
CA GLY A 252 18.07 -1.89 17.52
C GLY A 252 17.45 -1.87 16.12
N THR A 253 17.58 -0.75 15.41
CA THR A 253 16.91 -0.50 14.12
C THR A 253 17.53 -1.23 12.93
N GLU A 254 18.67 -1.90 13.12
CA GLU A 254 19.30 -2.73 12.08
C GLU A 254 18.85 -4.19 12.16
N ARG A 255 18.63 -4.70 13.38
CA ARG A 255 18.31 -6.11 13.65
C ARG A 255 16.90 -6.33 14.19
N PHE A 256 16.19 -5.26 14.50
CA PHE A 256 14.84 -5.22 15.09
C PHE A 256 14.68 -6.20 16.26
N PHE A 257 14.00 -7.32 16.03
CA PHE A 257 13.74 -8.34 17.05
C PHE A 257 14.58 -9.62 16.89
N GLY A 258 15.70 -9.51 16.17
CA GLY A 258 16.64 -10.59 15.92
C GLY A 258 16.08 -11.64 14.97
N LYS A 259 16.51 -12.89 15.15
CA LYS A 259 16.12 -14.02 14.28
C LYS A 259 14.62 -14.37 14.37
N SER A 260 13.96 -13.97 15.46
CA SER A 260 12.53 -14.18 15.66
C SER A 260 11.65 -13.06 15.11
N THR A 261 12.23 -12.10 14.36
CA THR A 261 11.44 -11.00 13.79
C THR A 261 10.49 -11.53 12.73
N SER A 262 9.21 -11.21 12.86
CA SER A 262 8.23 -11.38 11.78
C SER A 262 7.97 -10.03 11.13
N TYR A 263 7.92 -9.99 9.80
CA TYR A 263 7.67 -8.79 9.04
C TYR A 263 6.36 -8.91 8.26
N ALA A 264 5.62 -7.82 8.16
CA ALA A 264 4.42 -7.76 7.34
C ALA A 264 4.15 -6.32 6.89
N LYS A 265 3.32 -6.18 5.86
CA LYS A 265 2.70 -4.91 5.46
C LYS A 265 1.20 -5.01 5.52
N ALA A 266 0.54 -3.88 5.77
CA ALA A 266 -0.89 -3.76 5.55
C ALA A 266 -1.19 -3.83 4.04
N ASP A 267 -2.17 -4.64 3.64
CA ASP A 267 -2.68 -4.70 2.26
C ASP A 267 -3.75 -3.62 2.03
N ASP A 268 -3.41 -2.37 2.37
CA ASP A 268 -4.27 -1.21 2.14
C ASP A 268 -3.44 0.07 1.99
N VAL A 269 -4.04 1.08 1.36
CA VAL A 269 -3.46 2.41 1.20
C VAL A 269 -4.16 3.37 2.15
N PHE A 270 -3.37 3.97 3.05
CA PHE A 270 -3.87 4.94 4.02
C PHE A 270 -3.87 6.35 3.40
N SER A 271 -5.02 6.74 2.86
CA SER A 271 -5.23 8.05 2.24
C SER A 271 -5.68 9.11 3.25
N PHE A 272 -4.74 9.92 3.73
CA PHE A 272 -5.03 11.10 4.54
C PHE A 272 -5.38 12.27 3.62
N ARG A 273 -6.49 12.94 3.90
CA ARG A 273 -7.06 14.04 3.11
C ARG A 273 -7.51 15.16 4.02
N GLU A 274 -7.42 16.38 3.52
CA GLU A 274 -8.13 17.50 4.10
C GLU A 274 -9.61 17.41 3.71
N THR A 275 -10.49 17.74 4.65
CA THR A 275 -11.94 17.68 4.54
C THR A 275 -12.53 19.00 5.04
N LEU A 276 -13.81 19.24 4.77
CA LEU A 276 -14.51 20.43 5.29
C LEU A 276 -14.53 20.51 6.83
N GLN A 277 -14.24 19.40 7.52
CA GLN A 277 -14.30 19.27 8.99
C GLN A 277 -12.90 19.14 9.62
N GLY A 278 -11.82 19.34 8.85
CA GLY A 278 -10.45 19.14 9.30
C GLY A 278 -9.74 18.08 8.47
N TYR A 279 -9.22 17.02 9.09
CA TYR A 279 -8.45 15.99 8.40
C TYR A 279 -9.08 14.60 8.59
N SER A 280 -9.03 13.77 7.54
CA SER A 280 -9.34 12.34 7.68
C SER A 280 -8.27 11.64 8.51
N GLY A 281 -8.63 10.56 9.20
CA GLY A 281 -7.70 9.78 10.00
C GLY A 281 -7.99 8.28 9.97
N PHE A 282 -7.08 7.50 10.54
CA PHE A 282 -7.20 6.04 10.60
C PHE A 282 -6.88 5.53 12.00
N THR A 283 -7.63 4.49 12.40
CA THR A 283 -7.28 3.63 13.53
C THR A 283 -6.91 2.26 12.98
N VAL A 284 -5.70 1.81 13.25
CA VAL A 284 -5.13 0.54 12.79
C VAL A 284 -4.97 -0.39 13.97
N GLU A 285 -5.47 -1.61 13.87
CA GLU A 285 -5.31 -2.64 14.89
C GLU A 285 -4.34 -3.72 14.38
N LEU A 286 -3.15 -3.83 14.98
CA LEU A 286 -2.08 -4.72 14.48
C LEU A 286 -2.13 -6.15 15.04
N TYR A 287 -3.27 -6.57 15.59
CA TYR A 287 -3.47 -7.92 16.11
C TYR A 287 -4.54 -8.65 15.30
N ARG A 288 -4.34 -9.97 15.09
CA ARG A 288 -5.27 -10.77 14.29
C ARG A 288 -6.65 -10.78 14.93
N GLN A 289 -7.66 -10.39 14.17
CA GLN A 289 -9.05 -10.46 14.56
C GLN A 289 -9.81 -11.40 13.63
N VAL A 290 -10.74 -12.16 14.20
CA VAL A 290 -11.73 -12.89 13.40
C VAL A 290 -12.62 -11.85 12.74
N ASN A 291 -12.70 -11.87 11.41
CA ASN A 291 -13.40 -10.87 10.59
C ASN A 291 -12.80 -9.45 10.65
N GLY A 292 -11.48 -9.33 10.89
CA GLY A 292 -10.78 -8.05 10.74
C GLY A 292 -10.89 -7.52 9.30
N ASN A 293 -10.97 -6.19 9.16
CA ASN A 293 -11.11 -5.51 7.87
C ASN A 293 -9.77 -5.10 7.24
N LEU A 294 -8.66 -5.27 7.96
CA LEU A 294 -7.31 -4.97 7.48
C LEU A 294 -6.53 -6.27 7.27
N GLU A 295 -6.25 -6.59 6.01
CA GLU A 295 -5.41 -7.73 5.65
C GLU A 295 -3.93 -7.35 5.71
N THR A 296 -3.10 -8.35 5.90
CA THR A 296 -1.64 -8.16 5.95
C THR A 296 -0.96 -9.20 5.08
N GLU A 297 0.06 -8.77 4.37
CA GLU A 297 0.93 -9.64 3.58
C GLU A 297 2.27 -9.82 4.33
N PRO A 298 2.73 -11.07 4.54
CA PRO A 298 4.04 -11.31 5.14
C PRO A 298 5.14 -10.76 4.22
N LEU A 299 6.20 -10.24 4.84
CA LEU A 299 7.39 -9.75 4.14
C LEU A 299 8.62 -10.58 4.52
N SER A 300 9.56 -10.68 3.60
CA SER A 300 10.93 -11.09 3.93
C SER A 300 11.70 -9.95 4.60
N ALA A 301 12.83 -10.28 5.24
CA ALA A 301 13.69 -9.28 5.87
C ALA A 301 14.26 -8.25 4.87
N ASP A 302 14.54 -8.68 3.63
CA ASP A 302 15.09 -7.82 2.58
C ASP A 302 14.05 -6.87 1.99
N GLU A 303 12.76 -7.22 2.09
CA GLU A 303 11.65 -6.38 1.64
C GLU A 303 11.24 -5.32 2.67
N PHE A 304 11.68 -5.44 3.92
CA PHE A 304 11.27 -4.55 5.01
C PHE A 304 12.07 -3.25 5.08
#